data_AF-A0A4Q9RDC2-F1
#
_entry.id   AF-A0A4Q9RDC2-F1
#
_cell.length_a   1.000
_cell.length_b   1.000
_cell.length_c   1.000
_cell.angle_alpha   90.00
_cell.angle_beta   90.00
_cell.angle_gamma   90.00
#
_symmetry.space_group_name_H-M   'P 1'
#
loop_
_entity.id
_entity.type
_entity.pdbx_description
1 polymer ?
#
loop_
_entity_poly.entity_id
_entity_poly.type
_entity_poly.pdbx_seq_one_letter_code
_entity_poly.pdbx_strand_id
1 'polypeptide(L)'
;MAECPHFEHLLVLPRLRVQNANAISSPLTHGFPSITAFLGLMWALERKTGASGLDLQFNAVGVIAHQHQEQITDGGFVNAFRLTRNPVDKTGGTAAIVEEGRIHLDISLVFAVRSQALQDEQSAPGIAARVREQLGQMRIAGGSLVESSAPRSRQRPYVVSLTGDAEGQQRLFDRLKLRLLPGFALVERPDLLEQRHQALLATQAEATRLDAWLSLARINWHWQAAKENGQGEWQHDRQDLGWIVPIPLGYGALGALQDPGSVINARDSQTPFRFVESLYGIAQWLSPHRLHSARQLLWYTDSQPDDGLYRCRNDYRPTPVHEFDFD
;
A
#
# COMPACT_ATOMS: atom_id res chain seq x y z
N MET A 1 0.35 18.64 -9.83
CA MET A 1 0.46 17.71 -8.67
C MET A 1 -0.94 17.44 -8.17
N ALA A 2 -1.40 16.19 -8.15
CA ALA A 2 -2.70 15.86 -7.57
C ALA A 2 -2.67 16.07 -6.04
N GLU A 3 -3.77 16.52 -5.48
CA GLU A 3 -4.02 16.54 -4.04
C GLU A 3 -4.91 15.36 -3.67
N CYS A 4 -4.87 14.93 -2.40
CA CYS A 4 -5.82 13.94 -1.90
C CYS A 4 -7.26 14.40 -2.20
N PRO A 5 -8.05 13.61 -2.97
CA PRO A 5 -9.39 14.01 -3.34
C PRO A 5 -10.26 14.23 -2.09
N HIS A 6 -11.24 15.13 -2.19
CA HIS A 6 -12.13 15.44 -1.10
C HIS A 6 -12.96 14.22 -0.66
N PHE A 7 -13.18 14.04 0.64
CA PHE A 7 -14.01 12.99 1.21
C PHE A 7 -14.72 13.49 2.48
N GLU A 8 -15.87 12.88 2.77
CA GLU A 8 -16.73 13.26 3.90
C GLU A 8 -16.77 12.14 4.96
N HIS A 9 -16.50 10.89 4.56
CA HIS A 9 -16.61 9.72 5.41
C HIS A 9 -15.39 8.81 5.26
N LEU A 10 -15.06 8.08 6.33
CA LEU A 10 -14.18 6.91 6.27
C LEU A 10 -14.99 5.63 6.48
N LEU A 11 -15.07 4.81 5.45
CA LEU A 11 -15.66 3.47 5.51
C LEU A 11 -14.57 2.45 5.85
N VAL A 12 -14.69 1.82 7.03
CA VAL A 12 -13.68 0.90 7.54
C VAL A 12 -14.17 -0.54 7.47
N LEU A 13 -13.38 -1.38 6.80
CA LEU A 13 -13.60 -2.82 6.70
C LEU A 13 -12.48 -3.55 7.47
N PRO A 14 -12.70 -3.89 8.74
CA PRO A 14 -11.61 -4.34 9.59
C PRO A 14 -11.35 -5.85 9.45
N ARG A 15 -10.12 -6.26 9.80
CA ARG A 15 -9.69 -7.66 10.01
C ARG A 15 -10.11 -8.62 8.89
N LEU A 16 -9.82 -8.23 7.65
CA LEU A 16 -9.95 -9.02 6.44
C LEU A 16 -8.80 -10.02 6.34
N ARG A 17 -9.13 -11.32 6.37
CA ARG A 17 -8.13 -12.37 6.15
C ARG A 17 -8.07 -12.73 4.67
N VAL A 18 -6.94 -12.46 4.04
CA VAL A 18 -6.69 -12.75 2.63
C VAL A 18 -5.73 -13.93 2.52
N GLN A 19 -6.13 -14.95 1.77
CA GLN A 19 -5.34 -16.14 1.50
C GLN A 19 -4.77 -16.10 0.08
N ASN A 20 -3.49 -16.47 -0.08
CA ASN A 20 -2.77 -16.51 -1.36
C ASN A 20 -2.84 -15.20 -2.16
N ALA A 21 -2.69 -14.05 -1.50
CA ALA A 21 -2.43 -12.80 -2.22
C ALA A 21 -1.05 -12.86 -2.90
N ASN A 22 -0.87 -12.07 -3.96
CA ASN A 22 0.40 -12.00 -4.67
C ASN A 22 1.49 -11.34 -3.80
N ALA A 23 2.59 -12.05 -3.58
CA ALA A 23 3.75 -11.56 -2.84
C ALA A 23 4.82 -10.92 -3.74
N ILE A 24 4.77 -11.13 -5.06
CA ILE A 24 5.66 -10.46 -6.02
C ILE A 24 5.02 -9.12 -6.37
N SER A 25 5.41 -8.06 -5.66
CA SER A 25 4.81 -6.74 -5.81
C SER A 25 5.33 -6.00 -7.04
N SER A 26 6.55 -6.29 -7.47
CA SER A 26 7.17 -5.78 -8.72
C SER A 26 8.36 -6.66 -9.13
N PRO A 27 9.01 -6.39 -10.29
CA PRO A 27 10.24 -7.10 -10.67
C PRO A 27 11.40 -7.01 -9.66
N LEU A 28 11.43 -6.01 -8.77
CA LEU A 28 12.53 -5.77 -7.82
C LEU A 28 12.10 -5.85 -6.35
N THR A 29 10.82 -6.13 -6.07
CA THR A 29 10.28 -6.13 -4.70
C THR A 29 9.35 -7.31 -4.49
N HIS A 30 9.46 -7.95 -3.33
CA HIS A 30 8.54 -8.97 -2.86
C HIS A 30 8.08 -8.70 -1.41
N GLY A 31 7.13 -9.48 -0.92
CA GLY A 31 6.52 -9.33 0.39
C GLY A 31 5.08 -8.81 0.31
N PHE A 32 4.84 -7.61 0.84
CA PHE A 32 3.49 -7.03 0.83
C PHE A 32 3.05 -6.63 -0.59
N PRO A 33 1.79 -6.86 -0.99
CA PRO A 33 1.32 -6.52 -2.33
C PRO A 33 1.45 -5.03 -2.68
N SER A 34 1.59 -4.73 -3.98
CA SER A 34 1.64 -3.35 -4.47
C SER A 34 0.39 -2.56 -4.07
N ILE A 35 0.57 -1.27 -3.77
CA ILE A 35 -0.53 -0.37 -3.43
C ILE A 35 -1.53 -0.19 -4.59
N THR A 36 -1.07 -0.39 -5.83
CA THR A 36 -1.93 -0.35 -7.03
C THR A 36 -3.03 -1.42 -6.97
N ALA A 37 -2.78 -2.57 -6.33
CA ALA A 37 -3.77 -3.63 -6.17
C ALA A 37 -4.94 -3.19 -5.27
N PHE A 38 -4.68 -2.35 -4.28
CA PHE A 38 -5.71 -1.82 -3.38
C PHE A 38 -6.51 -0.68 -4.00
N LEU A 39 -5.89 0.17 -4.83
CA LEU A 39 -6.64 1.12 -5.66
C LEU A 39 -7.48 0.41 -6.72
N GLY A 40 -6.94 -0.62 -7.37
CA GLY A 40 -7.71 -1.45 -8.30
C GLY A 40 -8.92 -2.11 -7.63
N LEU A 41 -8.75 -2.60 -6.40
CA LEU A 41 -9.85 -3.11 -5.57
C LEU A 41 -10.88 -2.03 -5.26
N MET A 42 -10.43 -0.84 -4.87
CA MET A 42 -11.29 0.31 -4.56
C MET A 42 -12.22 0.63 -5.74
N TRP A 43 -11.68 0.79 -6.94
CA TRP A 43 -12.49 1.07 -8.14
C TRP A 43 -13.41 -0.09 -8.52
N ALA A 44 -12.96 -1.34 -8.34
CA ALA A 44 -13.82 -2.50 -8.58
C ALA A 44 -14.99 -2.56 -7.59
N LEU A 45 -14.76 -2.18 -6.33
CA LEU A 45 -15.77 -2.13 -5.29
C LEU A 45 -16.76 -0.99 -5.55
N GLU A 46 -16.30 0.18 -5.96
CA GLU A 46 -17.15 1.29 -6.39
C GLU A 46 -18.10 0.87 -7.51
N ARG A 47 -17.59 0.26 -8.59
CA ARG A 47 -18.44 -0.23 -9.69
C ARG A 47 -19.47 -1.26 -9.23
N LYS A 48 -19.09 -2.16 -8.31
CA LYS A 48 -19.98 -3.23 -7.80
C LYS A 48 -21.05 -2.68 -6.88
N THR A 49 -20.70 -1.73 -6.01
CA THR A 49 -21.63 -1.03 -5.12
C THR A 49 -22.62 -0.18 -5.94
N GLY A 50 -22.13 0.58 -6.92
CA GLY A 50 -22.97 1.35 -7.85
C GLY A 50 -23.97 0.47 -8.62
N ALA A 51 -23.51 -0.66 -9.17
CA ALA A 51 -24.37 -1.62 -9.86
C ALA A 51 -25.47 -2.24 -8.96
N SER A 52 -25.27 -2.21 -7.64
CA SER A 52 -26.27 -2.65 -6.65
C SER A 52 -27.18 -1.52 -6.12
N GLY A 53 -27.06 -0.31 -6.68
CA GLY A 53 -27.85 0.85 -6.29
C GLY A 53 -27.35 1.58 -5.04
N LEU A 54 -26.11 1.33 -4.61
CA LEU A 54 -25.47 2.13 -3.55
C LEU A 54 -24.73 3.32 -4.19
N ASP A 55 -25.12 4.52 -3.79
CA ASP A 55 -24.45 5.76 -4.22
C ASP A 55 -23.22 6.03 -3.34
N LEU A 56 -22.08 5.44 -3.67
CA LEU A 56 -20.83 5.54 -2.93
C LEU A 56 -19.69 5.90 -3.89
N GLN A 57 -19.07 7.07 -3.70
CA GLN A 57 -17.87 7.46 -4.43
C GLN A 57 -16.62 7.15 -3.60
N PHE A 58 -15.73 6.27 -4.08
CA PHE A 58 -14.52 5.87 -3.38
C PHE A 58 -13.31 6.65 -3.90
N ASN A 59 -12.73 7.47 -3.04
CA ASN A 59 -11.75 8.49 -3.45
C ASN A 59 -10.31 8.11 -3.12
N ALA A 60 -10.10 7.41 -1.99
CA ALA A 60 -8.77 6.96 -1.58
C ALA A 60 -8.87 5.73 -0.66
N VAL A 61 -7.75 5.02 -0.49
CA VAL A 61 -7.66 3.80 0.31
C VAL A 61 -6.48 3.86 1.29
N GLY A 62 -6.74 3.58 2.56
CA GLY A 62 -5.76 3.30 3.58
C GLY A 62 -5.67 1.80 3.83
N VAL A 63 -4.45 1.29 4.01
CA VAL A 63 -4.20 -0.13 4.24
C VAL A 63 -3.46 -0.30 5.55
N ILE A 64 -4.04 -1.09 6.46
CA ILE A 64 -3.42 -1.47 7.73
C ILE A 64 -3.11 -2.95 7.68
N ALA A 65 -1.84 -3.33 7.83
CA ALA A 65 -1.43 -4.71 8.01
C ALA A 65 -1.39 -5.05 9.51
N HIS A 66 -2.21 -6.01 9.93
CA HIS A 66 -2.19 -6.57 11.27
C HIS A 66 -1.26 -7.77 11.37
N GLN A 67 -1.23 -8.58 10.31
CA GLN A 67 -0.37 -9.75 10.21
C GLN A 67 -0.08 -10.04 8.73
N HIS A 68 1.12 -10.54 8.47
CA HIS A 68 1.51 -11.06 7.17
C HIS A 68 2.24 -12.39 7.34
N GLN A 69 2.14 -13.27 6.36
CA GLN A 69 2.87 -14.52 6.32
C GLN A 69 3.16 -14.88 4.86
N GLU A 70 4.35 -14.53 4.40
CA GLU A 70 4.83 -14.89 3.07
C GLU A 70 5.12 -16.39 3.01
N GLN A 71 4.76 -17.04 1.91
CA GLN A 71 4.99 -18.47 1.71
C GLN A 71 6.38 -18.69 1.13
N ILE A 72 7.37 -18.65 2.01
CA ILE A 72 8.79 -18.79 1.67
C ILE A 72 9.45 -19.93 2.45
N THR A 73 10.58 -20.42 1.95
CA THR A 73 11.46 -21.34 2.68
C THR A 73 12.18 -20.61 3.82
N ASP A 74 12.41 -21.32 4.91
CA ASP A 74 13.06 -20.86 6.14
C ASP A 74 14.28 -21.75 6.40
N GLY A 75 15.46 -21.32 5.96
CA GLY A 75 16.68 -22.13 6.14
C GLY A 75 17.96 -21.59 5.51
N GLY A 76 17.87 -20.56 4.66
CA GLY A 76 19.03 -19.91 4.03
C GLY A 76 19.06 -18.40 4.26
N PHE A 77 20.14 -17.75 3.80
CA PHE A 77 20.24 -16.29 3.80
C PHE A 77 19.26 -15.66 2.78
N VAL A 78 19.09 -16.31 1.63
CA VAL A 78 18.08 -15.96 0.63
C VAL A 78 16.94 -16.97 0.73
N ASN A 79 15.71 -16.46 0.81
CA ASN A 79 14.51 -17.29 0.86
C ASN A 79 13.99 -17.54 -0.56
N ALA A 80 13.45 -18.73 -0.82
CA ALA A 80 12.77 -19.08 -2.07
C ALA A 80 11.26 -19.19 -1.84
N PHE A 81 10.45 -18.97 -2.88
CA PHE A 81 9.00 -19.11 -2.80
C PHE A 81 8.56 -20.58 -2.74
N ARG A 82 7.55 -20.86 -1.93
CA ARG A 82 6.86 -22.16 -1.93
C ARG A 82 5.82 -22.17 -3.06
N LEU A 83 6.08 -22.98 -4.09
CA LEU A 83 5.25 -23.06 -5.29
C LEU A 83 4.13 -24.09 -5.16
N THR A 84 3.19 -24.06 -6.12
CA THR A 84 2.18 -25.11 -6.29
C THR A 84 2.44 -25.97 -7.51
N ARG A 85 2.01 -27.23 -7.43
CA ARG A 85 2.05 -28.14 -8.57
C ARG A 85 0.91 -27.81 -9.53
N ASN A 86 1.28 -27.36 -10.73
CA ASN A 86 0.33 -27.17 -11.82
C ASN A 86 -0.06 -28.50 -12.46
N PRO A 87 -1.22 -28.57 -13.14
CA PRO A 87 -1.58 -29.73 -13.95
C PRO A 87 -0.48 -30.11 -14.94
N VAL A 88 -0.42 -31.41 -15.29
CA VAL A 88 0.49 -31.91 -16.33
C VAL A 88 0.11 -31.35 -17.70
N ASP A 89 1.07 -31.32 -18.61
CA ASP A 89 0.84 -30.86 -19.98
C ASP A 89 0.02 -31.86 -20.81
N LYS A 90 -0.24 -31.51 -22.08
CA LYS A 90 -0.99 -32.37 -23.01
C LYS A 90 -0.33 -33.72 -23.31
N THR A 91 0.96 -33.88 -23.01
CA THR A 91 1.71 -35.13 -23.16
C THR A 91 1.74 -35.97 -21.89
N GLY A 92 1.21 -35.45 -20.77
CA GLY A 92 1.32 -36.04 -19.45
C GLY A 92 2.62 -35.67 -18.70
N GLY A 93 3.46 -34.82 -19.30
CA GLY A 93 4.72 -34.35 -18.73
C GLY A 93 4.54 -33.20 -17.74
N THR A 94 5.60 -32.88 -17.00
CA THR A 94 5.62 -31.74 -16.09
C THR A 94 5.58 -30.43 -16.87
N ALA A 95 4.56 -29.60 -16.63
CA ALA A 95 4.49 -28.26 -17.19
C ALA A 95 5.64 -27.38 -16.67
N ALA A 96 6.03 -26.38 -17.47
CA ALA A 96 7.05 -25.41 -17.06
C ALA A 96 6.65 -24.74 -15.73
N ILE A 97 7.63 -24.62 -14.83
CA ILE A 97 7.44 -24.00 -13.54
C ILE A 97 7.51 -22.48 -13.73
N VAL A 98 6.41 -21.80 -13.41
CA VAL A 98 6.36 -20.34 -13.29
C VAL A 98 6.31 -20.02 -11.81
N GLU A 99 7.27 -19.24 -11.33
CA GLU A 99 7.32 -18.86 -9.92
C GLU A 99 6.25 -17.80 -9.62
N GLU A 100 5.40 -18.09 -8.63
CA GLU A 100 4.42 -17.16 -8.09
C GLU A 100 4.62 -17.04 -6.59
N GLY A 101 4.94 -15.83 -6.11
CA GLY A 101 5.01 -15.55 -4.69
C GLY A 101 3.61 -15.42 -4.09
N ARG A 102 3.38 -16.05 -2.94
CA ARG A 102 2.09 -16.01 -2.23
C ARG A 102 2.25 -15.55 -0.79
N ILE A 103 1.29 -14.77 -0.33
CA ILE A 103 1.25 -14.24 1.04
C ILE A 103 -0.14 -14.35 1.65
N HIS A 104 -0.19 -14.70 2.93
CA HIS A 104 -1.40 -14.61 3.75
C HIS A 104 -1.38 -13.29 4.52
N LEU A 105 -2.50 -12.60 4.55
CA LEU A 105 -2.61 -11.27 5.15
C LEU A 105 -3.82 -11.22 6.11
N ASP A 106 -3.67 -10.50 7.21
CA ASP A 106 -4.77 -9.93 7.99
C ASP A 106 -4.66 -8.41 7.90
N ILE A 107 -5.62 -7.78 7.21
CA ILE A 107 -5.59 -6.34 6.93
C ILE A 107 -6.89 -5.66 7.33
N SER A 108 -6.83 -4.35 7.61
CA SER A 108 -8.00 -3.49 7.59
C SER A 108 -7.89 -2.51 6.42
N LEU A 109 -8.99 -2.32 5.71
CA LEU A 109 -9.10 -1.33 4.65
C LEU A 109 -9.91 -0.13 5.16
N VAL A 110 -9.42 1.08 4.87
CA VAL A 110 -10.08 2.34 5.20
C VAL A 110 -10.31 3.09 3.90
N PHE A 111 -11.55 3.17 3.45
CA PHE A 111 -11.88 3.92 2.24
C PHE A 111 -12.33 5.33 2.59
N ALA A 112 -11.73 6.33 1.96
CA ALA A 112 -12.26 7.68 1.94
C ALA A 112 -13.42 7.72 0.94
N VAL A 113 -14.61 8.04 1.43
CA VAL A 113 -15.85 7.96 0.67
C VAL A 113 -16.59 9.30 0.72
N ARG A 114 -17.23 9.64 -0.40
CA ARG A 114 -18.25 10.69 -0.47
C ARG A 114 -19.60 10.06 -0.80
N SER A 115 -20.61 10.34 0.01
CA SER A 115 -21.96 9.82 -0.19
C SER A 115 -22.95 10.50 0.75
N GLN A 116 -24.08 10.96 0.21
CA GLN A 116 -25.18 11.46 1.04
C GLN A 116 -25.84 10.35 1.85
N ALA A 117 -25.83 9.11 1.35
CA ALA A 117 -26.43 7.97 2.02
C ALA A 117 -25.70 7.59 3.32
N LEU A 118 -24.46 8.04 3.51
CA LEU A 118 -23.68 7.82 4.73
C LEU A 118 -23.86 8.91 5.80
N GLN A 119 -24.61 9.98 5.50
CA GLN A 119 -24.89 11.05 6.47
C GLN A 119 -25.92 10.64 7.52
N ASP A 120 -26.84 9.74 7.16
CA ASP A 120 -27.80 9.17 8.10
C ASP A 120 -27.14 8.07 8.94
N GLU A 121 -26.98 8.35 10.24
CA GLU A 121 -26.36 7.43 11.19
C GLU A 121 -27.12 6.11 11.35
N GLN A 122 -28.43 6.08 11.05
CA GLN A 122 -29.23 4.86 11.15
C GLN A 122 -28.99 3.91 9.99
N SER A 123 -28.82 4.42 8.77
CA SER A 123 -28.60 3.61 7.57
C SER A 123 -27.13 3.29 7.29
N ALA A 124 -26.19 4.13 7.73
CA ALA A 124 -24.76 3.94 7.49
C ALA A 124 -24.21 2.56 7.91
N PRO A 125 -24.59 1.95 9.06
CA PRO A 125 -24.16 0.58 9.41
C PRO A 125 -24.64 -0.49 8.42
N GLY A 126 -25.87 -0.36 7.91
CA GLY A 126 -26.44 -1.28 6.94
C GLY A 126 -25.74 -1.19 5.58
N ILE A 127 -25.39 0.02 5.15
CA ILE A 127 -24.59 0.26 3.95
C ILE A 127 -23.20 -0.35 4.11
N ALA A 128 -22.51 -0.11 5.24
CA ALA A 128 -21.20 -0.67 5.51
C ALA A 128 -21.20 -2.22 5.50
N ALA A 129 -22.27 -2.84 6.02
CA ALA A 129 -22.46 -4.28 5.99
C ALA A 129 -22.63 -4.81 4.55
N ARG A 130 -23.43 -4.14 3.71
CA ARG A 130 -23.61 -4.50 2.29
C ARG A 130 -22.29 -4.39 1.51
N VAL A 131 -21.51 -3.33 1.74
CA VAL A 131 -20.19 -3.19 1.11
C VAL A 131 -19.27 -4.35 1.52
N ARG A 132 -19.27 -4.73 2.81
CA ARG A 132 -18.48 -5.88 3.29
C ARG A 132 -18.92 -7.19 2.65
N GLU A 133 -20.21 -7.42 2.47
CA GLU A 133 -20.75 -8.60 1.80
C GLU A 133 -20.29 -8.68 0.33
N GLN A 134 -20.37 -7.56 -0.39
CA GLN A 134 -19.93 -7.49 -1.78
C GLN A 134 -18.44 -7.73 -1.93
N LEU A 135 -17.63 -7.16 -1.01
CA LEU A 135 -16.20 -7.39 -0.94
C LEU A 135 -15.89 -8.87 -0.68
N GLY A 136 -16.68 -9.57 0.14
CA GLY A 136 -16.50 -10.99 0.46
C GLY A 136 -16.50 -11.92 -0.76
N GLN A 137 -17.05 -11.47 -1.89
CA GLN A 137 -17.08 -12.20 -3.17
C GLN A 137 -15.99 -11.73 -4.15
N MET A 138 -15.06 -10.88 -3.70
CA MET A 138 -13.99 -10.31 -4.52
C MET A 138 -12.63 -10.89 -4.10
N ARG A 139 -11.61 -10.59 -4.91
CA ARG A 139 -10.22 -10.91 -4.60
C ARG A 139 -9.46 -9.66 -4.20
N ILE A 140 -8.55 -9.79 -3.24
CA ILE A 140 -7.65 -8.71 -2.81
C ILE A 140 -6.24 -9.11 -3.22
N ALA A 141 -5.62 -8.31 -4.10
CA ALA A 141 -4.30 -8.61 -4.68
C ALA A 141 -4.16 -10.05 -5.22
N GLY A 142 -5.21 -10.54 -5.88
CA GLY A 142 -5.28 -11.90 -6.43
C GLY A 142 -5.69 -13.00 -5.43
N GLY A 143 -5.63 -12.72 -4.12
CA GLY A 143 -5.99 -13.64 -3.05
C GLY A 143 -7.48 -13.65 -2.71
N SER A 144 -7.94 -14.74 -2.11
CA SER A 144 -9.33 -14.94 -1.69
C SER A 144 -9.54 -14.46 -0.25
N LEU A 145 -10.72 -13.89 0.02
CA LEU A 145 -11.14 -13.64 1.40
C LEU A 145 -11.63 -14.93 2.06
N VAL A 146 -11.14 -15.18 3.26
CA VAL A 146 -11.54 -16.31 4.10
C VAL A 146 -12.02 -15.80 5.45
N GLU A 147 -12.63 -16.68 6.25
CA GLU A 147 -13.07 -16.31 7.58
C GLU A 147 -11.88 -15.84 8.43
N SER A 148 -12.04 -14.66 9.03
CA SER A 148 -11.03 -14.09 9.92
C SER A 148 -11.12 -14.74 11.29
N SER A 149 -9.96 -15.05 11.88
CA SER A 149 -9.84 -15.56 13.25
C SER A 149 -10.01 -14.48 14.31
N ALA A 150 -10.08 -13.19 13.92
CA ALA A 150 -10.32 -12.10 14.86
C ALA A 150 -11.72 -12.22 15.50
N PRO A 151 -11.95 -11.69 16.72
CA PRO A 151 -13.29 -11.66 17.30
C PRO A 151 -14.31 -10.97 16.40
N ARG A 152 -15.54 -11.50 16.30
CA ARG A 152 -16.62 -10.94 15.44
C ARG A 152 -16.88 -9.44 15.69
N SER A 153 -16.73 -8.96 16.92
CA SER A 153 -16.83 -7.54 17.27
C SER A 153 -15.78 -6.67 16.58
N ARG A 154 -14.57 -7.20 16.36
CA ARG A 154 -13.47 -6.52 15.66
C ARG A 154 -13.54 -6.64 14.14
N GLN A 155 -14.45 -7.47 13.61
CA GLN A 155 -14.66 -7.64 12.17
C GLN A 155 -15.81 -6.77 11.63
N ARG A 156 -16.64 -6.19 12.51
CA ARG A 156 -17.81 -5.39 12.09
C ARG A 156 -17.36 -4.15 11.30
N PRO A 157 -17.84 -3.95 10.06
CA PRO A 157 -17.57 -2.75 9.30
C PRO A 157 -18.29 -1.55 9.94
N TYR A 158 -17.74 -0.36 9.77
CA TYR A 158 -18.30 0.87 10.34
C TYR A 158 -17.88 2.09 9.53
N VAL A 159 -18.62 3.18 9.73
CA VAL A 159 -18.41 4.47 9.07
C VAL A 159 -18.00 5.49 10.13
N VAL A 160 -17.03 6.33 9.79
CA VAL A 160 -16.64 7.51 10.58
C VAL A 160 -17.03 8.74 9.76
N SER A 161 -17.98 9.53 10.25
CA SER A 161 -18.42 10.76 9.59
C SER A 161 -17.48 11.92 9.92
N LEU A 162 -16.77 12.45 8.92
CA LEU A 162 -15.82 13.56 9.06
C LEU A 162 -16.43 14.88 8.53
N THR A 163 -17.73 15.07 8.72
CA THR A 163 -18.48 16.26 8.28
C THR A 163 -18.53 17.39 9.30
N GLY A 164 -18.08 17.14 10.54
CA GLY A 164 -18.04 18.13 11.62
C GLY A 164 -16.89 19.14 11.50
N ASP A 165 -16.64 19.90 12.56
CA ASP A 165 -15.51 20.82 12.66
C ASP A 165 -14.15 20.10 12.76
N ALA A 166 -13.05 20.84 12.60
CA ALA A 166 -11.71 20.27 12.58
C ALA A 166 -11.37 19.50 13.87
N GLU A 167 -11.77 20.02 15.05
CA GLU A 167 -11.55 19.32 16.32
C GLU A 167 -12.36 18.03 16.44
N GLY A 168 -13.64 18.05 16.03
CA GLY A 168 -14.49 16.87 16.02
C GLY A 168 -13.97 15.79 15.08
N GLN A 169 -13.55 16.18 13.87
CA GLN A 169 -12.90 15.30 12.90
C GLN A 169 -11.64 14.67 13.49
N GLN A 170 -10.81 15.46 14.18
CA GLN A 170 -9.59 14.96 14.82
C GLN A 170 -9.89 13.94 15.92
N ARG A 171 -10.83 14.23 16.84
CA ARG A 171 -11.24 13.30 17.91
C ARG A 171 -11.81 12.00 17.36
N LEU A 172 -12.53 12.05 16.24
CA LEU A 172 -13.04 10.87 15.54
C LEU A 172 -11.90 10.05 14.94
N PHE A 173 -10.95 10.72 14.30
CA PHE A 173 -9.76 10.07 13.74
C PHE A 173 -8.88 9.44 14.83
N ASP A 174 -8.71 10.09 15.99
CA ASP A 174 -7.96 9.54 17.12
C ASP A 174 -8.59 8.24 17.64
N ARG A 175 -9.92 8.19 17.75
CA ARG A 175 -10.65 6.95 18.08
C ARG A 175 -10.49 5.88 17.01
N LEU A 176 -10.50 6.26 15.73
CA LEU A 176 -10.25 5.33 14.63
C LEU A 176 -8.86 4.68 14.74
N LYS A 177 -7.80 5.48 14.95
CA LYS A 177 -6.41 4.97 15.08
C LYS A 177 -6.31 3.86 16.13
N LEU A 178 -6.94 4.04 17.28
CA LEU A 178 -6.94 3.03 18.36
C LEU A 178 -7.63 1.73 17.95
N ARG A 179 -8.68 1.78 17.13
CA ARG A 179 -9.38 0.58 16.62
C ARG A 179 -8.60 -0.16 15.54
N LEU A 180 -7.64 0.51 14.88
CA LEU A 180 -6.74 -0.09 13.91
C LEU A 180 -5.55 -0.79 14.57
N LEU A 181 -5.40 -0.71 15.90
CA LEU A 181 -4.39 -1.43 16.66
C LEU A 181 -4.85 -2.86 17.05
N PRO A 182 -3.94 -3.83 17.12
CA PRO A 182 -2.53 -3.77 16.70
C PRO A 182 -2.42 -3.87 15.17
N GLY A 183 -1.69 -2.96 14.53
CA GLY A 183 -1.48 -2.97 13.08
C GLY A 183 -0.52 -1.85 12.67
N PHE A 184 -0.09 -1.89 11.41
CA PHE A 184 0.81 -0.92 10.81
C PHE A 184 0.22 -0.37 9.51
N ALA A 185 0.21 0.95 9.38
CA ALA A 185 -0.14 1.68 8.16
C ALA A 185 1.09 1.78 7.25
N LEU A 186 0.88 1.59 5.96
CA LEU A 186 1.90 1.86 4.94
C LEU A 186 1.73 3.29 4.44
N VAL A 187 2.79 4.10 4.47
CA VAL A 187 2.80 5.48 3.98
C VAL A 187 4.01 5.76 3.09
N GLU A 188 3.90 6.69 2.15
CA GLU A 188 5.02 7.07 1.27
C GLU A 188 6.03 7.94 2.04
N ARG A 189 7.33 7.77 1.75
CA ARG A 189 8.43 8.59 2.29
C ARG A 189 9.34 9.08 1.17
N PRO A 190 8.83 9.94 0.26
CA PRO A 190 9.66 10.49 -0.82
C PRO A 190 10.77 11.41 -0.28
N ASP A 191 10.55 12.02 0.88
CA ASP A 191 11.51 12.84 1.61
C ASP A 191 12.78 12.07 1.98
N LEU A 192 12.65 10.81 2.44
CA LEU A 192 13.82 9.98 2.78
C LEU A 192 14.63 9.60 1.55
N LEU A 193 13.95 9.33 0.43
CA LEU A 193 14.63 9.00 -0.83
C LEU A 193 15.44 10.21 -1.34
N GLU A 194 14.84 11.40 -1.33
CA GLU A 194 15.52 12.62 -1.74
C GLU A 194 16.67 12.98 -0.78
N GLN A 195 16.45 12.90 0.54
CA GLN A 195 17.50 13.13 1.54
C GLN A 195 18.69 12.18 1.32
N ARG A 196 18.42 10.88 1.07
CA ARG A 196 19.49 9.92 0.79
C ARG A 196 20.20 10.23 -0.51
N HIS A 197 19.47 10.62 -1.55
CA HIS A 197 20.06 10.98 -2.84
C HIS A 197 21.01 12.17 -2.70
N GLN A 198 20.59 13.23 -2.01
CA GLN A 198 21.45 14.39 -1.73
C GLN A 198 22.68 14.03 -0.89
N ALA A 199 22.53 13.17 0.12
CA ALA A 199 23.66 12.69 0.91
C ALA A 199 24.67 11.89 0.09
N LEU A 200 24.21 11.08 -0.88
CA LEU A 200 25.09 10.35 -1.80
C LEU A 200 25.78 11.29 -2.79
N LEU A 201 25.09 12.31 -3.30
CA LEU A 201 25.70 13.29 -4.22
C LEU A 201 26.87 14.05 -3.58
N ALA A 202 26.86 14.23 -2.25
CA ALA A 202 27.95 14.87 -1.53
C ALA A 202 29.27 14.07 -1.57
N THR A 203 29.20 12.75 -1.76
CA THR A 203 30.38 11.86 -1.81
C THR A 203 30.63 11.28 -3.20
N GLN A 204 29.56 11.12 -4.00
CA GLN A 204 29.57 10.55 -5.34
C GLN A 204 28.68 11.38 -6.26
N ALA A 205 29.29 12.28 -7.05
CA ALA A 205 28.57 13.24 -7.90
C ALA A 205 27.64 12.61 -8.96
N GLU A 206 27.90 11.37 -9.36
CA GLU A 206 27.10 10.63 -10.36
C GLU A 206 26.01 9.73 -9.73
N ALA A 207 25.82 9.79 -8.40
CA ALA A 207 24.83 8.95 -7.72
C ALA A 207 23.42 9.20 -8.26
N THR A 208 22.73 8.12 -8.63
CA THR A 208 21.37 8.15 -9.14
C THR A 208 20.34 8.00 -8.02
N ARG A 209 19.08 8.29 -8.31
CA ARG A 209 17.97 7.99 -7.38
C ARG A 209 17.79 6.49 -7.15
N LEU A 210 18.17 5.65 -8.12
CA LEU A 210 18.17 4.20 -7.95
C LEU A 210 19.24 3.76 -6.94
N ASP A 211 20.43 4.40 -6.94
CA ASP A 211 21.47 4.13 -5.93
C ASP A 211 20.99 4.52 -4.53
N ALA A 212 20.30 5.66 -4.41
CA ALA A 212 19.68 6.08 -3.15
C ALA A 212 18.61 5.07 -2.69
N TRP A 213 17.77 4.60 -3.60
CA TRP A 213 16.75 3.59 -3.33
C TRP A 213 17.35 2.26 -2.88
N LEU A 214 18.40 1.77 -3.57
CA LEU A 214 19.14 0.56 -3.20
C LEU A 214 19.88 0.72 -1.86
N SER A 215 20.41 1.90 -1.57
CA SER A 215 21.03 2.22 -0.28
C SER A 215 20.01 2.13 0.85
N LEU A 216 18.78 2.61 0.65
CA LEU A 216 17.69 2.52 1.64
C LEU A 216 17.09 1.10 1.75
N ALA A 217 17.30 0.24 0.76
CA ALA A 217 16.85 -1.15 0.78
C ALA A 217 17.77 -2.09 1.59
N ARG A 218 18.98 -1.63 1.97
CA ARG A 218 19.98 -2.42 2.71
C ARG A 218 20.33 -1.77 4.05
N ILE A 219 21.15 -2.48 4.84
CA ILE A 219 21.79 -1.95 6.06
C ILE A 219 23.22 -1.58 5.67
N ASN A 220 23.57 -0.28 5.68
CA ASN A 220 24.92 0.16 5.36
C ASN A 220 25.71 0.30 6.67
N TRP A 221 26.79 -0.47 6.79
CA TRP A 221 27.71 -0.39 7.93
C TRP A 221 28.89 0.51 7.58
N HIS A 222 29.23 1.41 8.49
CA HIS A 222 30.41 2.27 8.37
C HIS A 222 31.23 2.22 9.65
N TRP A 223 32.55 2.22 9.48
CA TRP A 223 33.49 2.32 10.59
C TRP A 223 33.62 3.78 11.04
N GLN A 224 33.44 4.03 12.33
CA GLN A 224 33.70 5.33 12.95
C GLN A 224 34.88 5.23 13.91
N ALA A 225 35.95 5.98 13.64
CA ALA A 225 37.10 6.06 14.53
C ALA A 225 36.77 6.94 15.76
N ALA A 226 37.05 6.46 16.97
CA ALA A 226 36.93 7.26 18.17
C ALA A 226 38.06 8.29 18.23
N LYS A 227 37.75 9.51 18.67
CA LYS A 227 38.66 10.67 18.60
C LYS A 227 39.93 10.54 19.46
N GLU A 228 39.95 9.68 20.48
CA GLU A 228 41.02 9.76 21.50
C GLU A 228 41.93 8.53 21.65
N ASN A 229 41.59 7.31 21.20
CA ASN A 229 42.40 6.12 21.53
C ASN A 229 42.62 5.10 20.39
N GLY A 230 42.36 5.44 19.13
CA GLY A 230 42.53 4.51 17.99
C GLY A 230 41.58 3.30 17.99
N GLN A 231 40.69 3.21 18.98
CA GLN A 231 39.54 2.33 18.99
C GLN A 231 38.44 2.95 18.11
N GLY A 232 37.58 2.13 17.52
CA GLY A 232 36.43 2.60 16.76
C GLY A 232 35.30 1.60 16.84
N GLU A 233 34.15 1.99 16.31
CA GLU A 233 32.95 1.16 16.32
C GLU A 233 32.29 1.10 14.94
N TRP A 234 31.70 -0.06 14.65
CA TRP A 234 30.84 -0.24 13.51
C TRP A 234 29.46 0.31 13.86
N GLN A 235 29.00 1.27 13.08
CA GLN A 235 27.65 1.81 13.17
C GLN A 235 26.93 1.60 11.84
N HIS A 236 25.60 1.58 11.87
CA HIS A 236 24.77 1.47 10.67
C HIS A 236 23.86 2.67 10.49
N ASP A 237 23.53 2.95 9.23
CA ASP A 237 22.78 4.15 8.84
C ASP A 237 21.25 4.04 8.95
N ARG A 238 20.74 2.96 9.56
CA ARG A 238 19.30 2.72 9.76
C ARG A 238 18.78 3.11 11.15
N GLN A 239 19.63 3.63 12.01
CA GLN A 239 19.19 4.15 13.30
C GLN A 239 18.15 5.26 13.06
N ASP A 240 17.04 5.22 13.80
CA ASP A 240 15.93 6.18 13.76
C ASP A 240 15.12 6.29 12.44
N LEU A 241 15.44 5.52 11.40
CA LEU A 241 14.63 5.49 10.17
C LEU A 241 13.30 4.75 10.33
N GLY A 242 13.15 3.95 11.38
CA GLY A 242 12.01 3.05 11.55
C GLY A 242 11.96 1.96 10.48
N TRP A 243 10.78 1.44 10.19
CA TRP A 243 10.61 0.35 9.21
C TRP A 243 10.37 0.91 7.81
N ILE A 244 11.45 1.30 7.12
CA ILE A 244 11.39 1.71 5.71
C ILE A 244 11.51 0.50 4.78
N VAL A 245 10.73 0.53 3.69
CA VAL A 245 10.66 -0.52 2.69
C VAL A 245 10.63 0.04 1.27
N PRO A 246 11.33 -0.59 0.32
CA PRO A 246 11.12 -0.33 -1.09
C PRO A 246 9.73 -0.80 -1.53
N ILE A 247 9.03 0.03 -2.30
CA ILE A 247 7.70 -0.31 -2.83
C ILE A 247 7.56 0.12 -4.30
N PRO A 248 6.74 -0.61 -5.08
CA PRO A 248 6.25 -0.10 -6.36
C PRO A 248 5.16 0.94 -6.12
N LEU A 249 5.27 2.08 -6.81
CA LEU A 249 4.33 3.18 -6.73
C LEU A 249 3.37 3.23 -7.92
N GLY A 250 3.62 2.49 -8.98
CA GLY A 250 2.80 2.53 -10.19
C GLY A 250 3.64 2.28 -11.42
N TYR A 251 3.34 3.00 -12.51
CA TYR A 251 3.87 2.70 -13.82
C TYR A 251 4.32 3.94 -14.59
N GLY A 252 5.42 3.79 -15.33
CA GLY A 252 5.98 4.80 -16.25
C GLY A 252 5.86 4.31 -17.70
N ALA A 253 5.49 5.20 -18.60
CA ALA A 253 5.32 4.88 -20.01
C ALA A 253 6.65 4.55 -20.70
N LEU A 254 6.68 3.45 -21.45
CA LEU A 254 7.81 3.07 -22.31
C LEU A 254 7.68 3.58 -23.76
N GLY A 255 6.52 4.13 -24.10
CA GLY A 255 6.23 4.61 -25.45
C GLY A 255 4.89 5.33 -25.56
N ALA A 256 4.52 5.66 -26.79
CA ALA A 256 3.30 6.39 -27.10
C ALA A 256 2.03 5.62 -26.73
N LEU A 257 0.96 6.36 -26.43
CA LEU A 257 -0.39 5.81 -26.30
C LEU A 257 -0.84 5.23 -27.64
N GLN A 258 -1.36 4.02 -27.61
CA GLN A 258 -1.87 3.31 -28.77
C GLN A 258 -3.40 3.41 -28.79
N ASP A 259 -3.97 3.62 -29.97
CA ASP A 259 -5.41 3.71 -30.17
C ASP A 259 -6.12 2.39 -29.81
N PRO A 260 -7.40 2.44 -29.39
CA PRO A 260 -8.20 1.23 -29.17
C PRO A 260 -8.16 0.27 -30.37
N GLY A 261 -7.94 -1.02 -30.11
CA GLY A 261 -7.92 -2.07 -31.14
C GLY A 261 -6.65 -2.14 -32.00
N SER A 262 -5.67 -1.25 -31.80
CA SER A 262 -4.40 -1.28 -32.54
C SER A 262 -3.43 -2.37 -32.05
N VAL A 263 -3.55 -2.80 -30.79
CA VAL A 263 -2.67 -3.79 -30.16
C VAL A 263 -3.36 -5.16 -30.15
N ILE A 264 -2.73 -6.13 -30.83
CA ILE A 264 -3.21 -7.52 -30.85
C ILE A 264 -3.23 -8.13 -29.44
N ASN A 265 -4.21 -8.98 -29.15
CA ASN A 265 -4.35 -9.67 -27.86
C ASN A 265 -4.42 -8.74 -26.61
N ALA A 266 -4.85 -7.48 -26.78
CA ALA A 266 -5.23 -6.63 -25.67
C ALA A 266 -6.47 -7.21 -24.93
N ARG A 267 -6.71 -6.79 -23.69
CA ARG A 267 -7.84 -7.27 -22.87
C ARG A 267 -9.20 -6.97 -23.48
N ASP A 268 -9.31 -5.83 -24.15
CA ASP A 268 -10.46 -5.39 -24.92
C ASP A 268 -10.00 -4.49 -26.08
N SER A 269 -10.90 -4.22 -27.03
CA SER A 269 -10.62 -3.43 -28.22
C SER A 269 -11.13 -1.98 -28.14
N GLN A 270 -11.62 -1.54 -26.99
CA GLN A 270 -12.26 -0.23 -26.81
C GLN A 270 -11.45 0.72 -25.93
N THR A 271 -10.51 0.20 -25.15
CA THR A 271 -9.66 0.97 -24.25
C THR A 271 -8.30 1.26 -24.92
N PRO A 272 -7.79 2.51 -24.86
CA PRO A 272 -6.44 2.83 -25.31
C PRO A 272 -5.38 2.01 -24.56
N PHE A 273 -4.30 1.65 -25.24
CA PHE A 273 -3.26 0.77 -24.70
C PHE A 273 -1.92 1.50 -24.57
N ARG A 274 -1.15 1.20 -23.52
CA ARG A 274 0.22 1.69 -23.39
C ARG A 274 1.13 0.66 -22.74
N PHE A 275 2.34 0.48 -23.28
CA PHE A 275 3.40 -0.29 -22.64
C PHE A 275 4.04 0.52 -21.52
N VAL A 276 4.27 -0.12 -20.37
CA VAL A 276 4.74 0.54 -19.17
C VAL A 276 5.74 -0.32 -18.40
N GLU A 277 6.56 0.32 -17.57
CA GLU A 277 7.43 -0.32 -16.58
C GLU A 277 7.06 0.12 -15.16
N SER A 278 7.59 -0.55 -14.13
CA SER A 278 7.31 -0.22 -12.73
C SER A 278 8.07 1.03 -12.27
N LEU A 279 7.36 1.93 -11.57
CA LEU A 279 7.96 3.04 -10.82
C LEU A 279 8.18 2.63 -9.37
N TYR A 280 9.33 3.01 -8.82
CA TYR A 280 9.77 2.64 -7.48
C TYR A 280 9.81 3.84 -6.55
N GLY A 281 9.52 3.60 -5.28
CA GLY A 281 9.71 4.57 -4.21
C GLY A 281 10.02 3.89 -2.89
N ILE A 282 10.09 4.70 -1.84
CA ILE A 282 10.28 4.25 -0.46
C ILE A 282 9.01 4.55 0.32
N ALA A 283 8.61 3.59 1.13
CA ALA A 283 7.54 3.74 2.09
C ALA A 283 8.01 3.36 3.49
N GLN A 284 7.16 3.62 4.46
CA GLN A 284 7.40 3.27 5.85
C GLN A 284 6.16 2.59 6.44
N TRP A 285 6.39 1.52 7.18
CA TRP A 285 5.38 0.94 8.06
C TRP A 285 5.37 1.69 9.38
N LEU A 286 4.25 2.34 9.68
CA LEU A 286 4.06 3.16 10.87
C LEU A 286 2.90 2.63 11.70
N SER A 287 3.03 2.67 13.02
CA SER A 287 1.86 2.39 13.85
C SER A 287 0.82 3.51 13.68
N PRO A 288 -0.48 3.19 13.51
CA PRO A 288 -1.52 4.17 13.23
C PRO A 288 -1.57 5.35 14.19
N HIS A 289 -1.19 5.17 15.47
CA HIS A 289 -1.20 6.25 16.46
C HIS A 289 -0.30 7.44 16.10
N ARG A 290 0.74 7.23 15.29
CA ARG A 290 1.66 8.27 14.80
C ARG A 290 1.07 9.14 13.69
N LEU A 291 -0.10 8.79 13.16
CA LEU A 291 -0.77 9.58 12.14
C LEU A 291 -1.54 10.72 12.81
N HIS A 292 -1.40 11.92 12.26
CA HIS A 292 -2.07 13.11 12.79
C HIS A 292 -3.36 13.43 12.04
N SER A 293 -3.51 12.99 10.80
CA SER A 293 -4.76 13.18 10.06
C SER A 293 -5.09 11.96 9.18
N ALA A 294 -6.36 11.82 8.82
CA ALA A 294 -6.80 10.77 7.90
C ALA A 294 -6.09 10.85 6.54
N ARG A 295 -5.79 12.06 6.05
CA ARG A 295 -5.09 12.27 4.78
C ARG A 295 -3.72 11.60 4.74
N GLN A 296 -3.01 11.55 5.86
CA GLN A 296 -1.71 10.89 5.97
C GLN A 296 -1.79 9.36 5.80
N LEU A 297 -2.94 8.74 6.04
CA LEU A 297 -3.15 7.30 5.86
C LEU A 297 -3.49 6.91 4.41
N LEU A 298 -4.07 7.85 3.66
CA LEU A 298 -4.79 7.54 2.43
C LEU A 298 -3.87 7.54 1.21
N TRP A 299 -4.06 6.54 0.35
CA TRP A 299 -3.46 6.40 -0.96
C TRP A 299 -4.49 6.69 -2.05
N TYR A 300 -4.10 7.46 -3.05
CA TYR A 300 -4.95 7.83 -4.18
C TYR A 300 -4.14 7.83 -5.49
N THR A 301 -4.84 7.95 -6.62
CA THR A 301 -4.21 8.00 -7.95
C THR A 301 -3.74 9.41 -8.29
N ASP A 302 -2.51 9.53 -8.80
CA ASP A 302 -1.94 10.74 -9.39
C ASP A 302 -1.43 10.36 -10.79
N SER A 303 -2.38 10.05 -11.67
CA SER A 303 -2.08 9.70 -13.06
C SER A 303 -2.00 10.98 -13.90
N GLN A 304 -0.88 11.16 -14.59
CA GLN A 304 -0.60 12.22 -15.57
C GLN A 304 -0.28 11.53 -16.91
N PRO A 305 -1.31 11.10 -17.68
CA PRO A 305 -1.11 10.31 -18.89
C PRO A 305 -0.31 11.02 -19.98
N ASP A 306 -0.38 12.35 -20.02
CA ASP A 306 0.38 13.18 -20.96
C ASP A 306 1.89 13.13 -20.68
N ASP A 307 2.26 13.07 -19.40
CA ASP A 307 3.65 12.89 -18.94
C ASP A 307 4.07 11.41 -18.86
N GLY A 308 3.16 10.49 -19.19
CA GLY A 308 3.41 9.05 -19.11
C GLY A 308 3.52 8.49 -17.71
N LEU A 309 2.97 9.18 -16.71
CA LEU A 309 3.03 8.75 -15.30
C LEU A 309 1.67 8.21 -14.83
N TYR A 310 1.67 6.99 -14.32
CA TYR A 310 0.49 6.35 -13.74
C TYR A 310 0.84 5.86 -12.33
N ARG A 311 0.87 6.79 -11.37
CA ARG A 311 1.36 6.49 -10.01
C ARG A 311 0.29 6.64 -8.94
N CYS A 312 0.54 5.95 -7.84
CA CYS A 312 -0.11 6.16 -6.57
C CYS A 312 0.63 7.25 -5.79
N ARG A 313 -0.11 7.90 -4.90
CA ARG A 313 0.41 8.94 -4.02
C ARG A 313 -0.18 8.82 -2.63
N ASN A 314 0.63 9.14 -1.64
CA ASN A 314 0.22 9.33 -0.26
C ASN A 314 0.88 10.59 0.30
N ASP A 315 0.08 11.42 0.98
CA ASP A 315 0.52 12.74 1.44
C ASP A 315 1.05 12.72 2.87
N TYR A 316 1.57 11.58 3.33
CA TYR A 316 2.23 11.54 4.63
C TYR A 316 3.41 12.52 4.67
N ARG A 317 3.44 13.32 5.72
CA ARG A 317 4.58 14.17 6.06
C ARG A 317 4.89 13.92 7.54
N PRO A 318 6.17 13.69 7.90
CA PRO A 318 6.54 13.63 9.30
C PRO A 318 6.25 15.00 9.93
N THR A 319 5.60 14.99 11.09
CA THR A 319 5.54 16.18 11.93
C THR A 319 6.96 16.44 12.44
N PRO A 320 7.50 17.67 12.33
CA PRO A 320 8.76 17.98 12.98
C PRO A 320 8.62 17.71 14.47
N VAL A 321 9.43 16.80 14.99
CA VAL A 321 9.55 16.59 16.44
C VAL A 321 10.23 17.84 16.96
N HIS A 322 9.48 18.73 17.61
CA HIS A 322 10.09 19.81 18.37
C HIS A 322 10.77 19.16 19.58
N GLU A 323 12.05 19.48 19.82
CA GLU A 323 12.88 18.98 20.93
C GLU A 323 12.29 19.21 22.34
N PHE A 324 11.14 19.87 22.46
CA PHE A 324 10.49 20.17 23.73
C PHE A 324 9.49 19.10 24.22
N ASP A 325 9.24 18.02 23.47
CA ASP A 325 8.27 16.98 23.86
C ASP A 325 8.86 15.81 24.68
N PHE A 326 10.13 15.92 25.11
CA PHE A 326 10.75 14.96 26.02
C PHE A 326 11.53 15.68 27.12
N ASP A 327 10.80 16.27 28.08
CA ASP A 327 11.26 16.50 29.45
C ASP A 327 10.28 15.84 30.44
#